data_AF-A0A7G5DYE3-F1
#
_entry.id   AF-A0A7G5DYE3-F1
#
_cell.length_a   1.000
_cell.length_b   1.000
_cell.length_c   1.000
_cell.angle_alpha   90.00
_cell.angle_beta   90.00
_cell.angle_gamma   90.00
#
_symmetry.space_group_name_H-M   'P 1'
#
loop_
_entity.id
_entity.type
_entity.pdbx_description
1 polymer ?
#
loop_
_entity_poly.entity_id
_entity_poly.type
_entity_poly.pdbx_seq_one_letter_code
_entity_poly.pdbx_strand_id
1 'polypeptide(L)' 'MEKSTGNWLKRQYIELKQTLIPAHPNDSSWKKFGKQTAFFMFLTLMACGAIAMLIAVSFAH' A
#
# COMPACT_ATOMS: atom_id res chain seq x y z
N MET A 1 -14.17 22.55 14.71
CA MET A 1 -14.38 21.10 14.88
C MET A 1 -13.58 20.36 13.81
N GLU A 2 -12.42 19.84 14.23
CA GLU A 2 -11.44 19.15 13.40
C GLU A 2 -11.98 17.77 13.01
N LYS A 3 -12.50 17.64 11.79
CA LYS A 3 -13.12 16.39 11.31
C LYS A 3 -12.05 15.38 10.94
N SER A 4 -11.80 14.39 11.83
CA SER A 4 -11.65 12.93 11.64
C SER A 4 -11.08 12.32 10.33
N THR A 5 -10.42 13.05 9.43
CA THR A 5 -9.85 12.52 8.19
C THR A 5 -8.69 11.54 8.45
N GLY A 6 -8.02 11.67 9.60
CA GLY A 6 -6.91 10.79 10.01
C GLY A 6 -7.29 9.31 10.23
N ASN A 7 -8.57 8.99 10.44
CA ASN A 7 -8.99 7.61 10.68
C ASN A 7 -9.35 6.85 9.40
N TRP A 8 -9.85 7.52 8.35
CA TRP A 8 -10.33 6.84 7.14
C TRP A 8 -9.19 6.27 6.30
N LEU A 9 -8.16 7.09 5.99
CA LEU A 9 -6.98 6.63 5.26
C LEU A 9 -6.24 5.53 6.00
N LYS A 10 -6.15 5.64 7.32
CA LYS A 10 -5.50 4.62 8.16
C LYS A 10 -6.27 3.30 8.14
N ARG A 11 -7.60 3.35 8.10
CA ARG A 11 -8.47 2.17 8.00
C ARG A 11 -8.33 1.49 6.64
N GLN A 12 -8.31 2.27 5.56
CA GLN A 12 -8.05 1.76 4.21
C GLN A 12 -6.65 1.14 4.09
N TYR A 13 -5.64 1.77 4.67
CA TYR A 13 -4.28 1.22 4.72
C TYR A 13 -4.23 -0.13 5.47
N ILE A 14 -4.91 -0.23 6.63
CA ILE A 14 -4.95 -1.48 7.41
C ILE A 14 -5.70 -2.57 6.65
N GLU A 15 -6.85 -2.25 6.03
CA GLU A 15 -7.59 -3.20 5.18
C GLU A 15 -6.74 -3.69 4.01
N LEU A 16 -6.14 -2.78 3.23
CA LEU A 16 -5.24 -3.13 2.11
C LEU A 16 -4.08 -4.00 2.57
N LYS A 17 -3.46 -3.66 3.70
CA LYS A 17 -2.35 -4.44 4.27
C LYS A 17 -2.79 -5.85 4.67
N GLN A 18 -3.96 -5.99 5.29
CA GLN A 18 -4.51 -7.30 5.68
C GLN A 18 -4.95 -8.14 4.49
N THR A 19 -5.55 -7.52 3.47
CA THR A 19 -5.97 -8.22 2.24
C THR A 19 -4.79 -8.67 1.41
N LEU A 20 -3.79 -7.81 1.21
CA LEU A 20 -2.63 -8.13 0.37
C LEU A 20 -1.66 -9.05 1.09
N ILE A 21 -1.48 -8.88 2.40
CA ILE A 21 -0.52 -9.67 3.19
C ILE A 21 -1.10 -10.01 4.56
N PRO A 22 -1.82 -11.14 4.67
CA PRO A 22 -2.34 -11.59 5.96
C PRO A 22 -1.17 -11.86 6.90
N ALA A 23 -1.07 -11.04 7.95
CA ALA A 23 -0.13 -11.24 9.03
C ALA A 23 -0.77 -12.20 10.04
N HIS A 24 -0.32 -13.46 10.04
CA HIS A 24 -0.77 -14.38 11.07
C HIS A 24 0.02 -14.14 12.36
N PRO A 25 -0.61 -14.24 13.54
CA PRO A 25 0.07 -14.06 14.82
C PRO A 25 1.22 -15.07 15.01
N ASN A 26 1.14 -16.23 14.35
CA ASN A 26 2.14 -17.30 14.39
C ASN A 26 3.29 -17.14 13.37
N ASP A 27 3.34 -16.03 12.61
CA ASP A 27 4.47 -15.78 11.70
C ASP A 27 5.73 -15.34 12.48
N SER A 28 6.87 -15.96 12.17
CA SER A 28 8.18 -15.59 12.73
C SER A 28 8.58 -14.16 12.35
N SER A 29 9.44 -13.53 13.16
CA SER A 29 9.86 -12.13 12.96
C SER A 29 10.46 -11.87 11.57
N TRP A 30 11.19 -12.83 11.02
CA TRP A 30 11.74 -12.76 9.66
C TRP A 30 10.64 -12.83 8.59
N LYS A 31 9.63 -13.67 8.79
CA LYS A 31 8.51 -13.81 7.86
C LYS A 31 7.62 -12.58 7.87
N LYS A 32 7.43 -11.93 9.02
CA LYS A 32 6.76 -10.62 9.15
C LYS A 32 7.52 -9.51 8.43
N PHE A 33 8.85 -9.48 8.56
CA PHE A 33 9.68 -8.47 7.90
C PHE A 33 9.63 -8.62 6.37
N GLY A 34 9.81 -9.83 5.84
CA GLY A 34 9.71 -10.09 4.40
C GLY A 34 8.34 -9.73 3.82
N LYS A 35 7.27 -10.07 4.55
CA LYS A 35 5.90 -9.66 4.26
C LYS A 35 5.76 -8.13 4.19
N GLN A 36 6.25 -7.41 5.19
CA GLN A 36 6.18 -5.95 5.19
C GLN A 36 6.96 -5.31 4.04
N THR A 37 8.15 -5.83 3.72
CA THR A 37 8.95 -5.37 2.57
C THR A 37 8.24 -5.62 1.24
N ALA A 38 7.62 -6.80 1.06
CA ALA A 38 6.85 -7.11 -0.14
C ALA A 38 5.66 -6.16 -0.34
N PHE A 39 4.98 -5.76 0.75
CA PHE A 39 3.90 -4.77 0.69
C PHE A 39 4.40 -3.41 0.20
N PHE A 40 5.56 -2.98 0.73
CA PHE A 40 6.15 -1.70 0.37
C PHE A 40 6.63 -1.68 -1.07
N MET A 41 7.24 -2.77 -1.54
CA MET A 41 7.60 -2.95 -2.95
C MET A 41 6.37 -2.89 -3.87
N PHE A 42 5.28 -3.55 -3.50
CA PHE A 42 4.03 -3.50 -4.27
C PHE A 42 3.46 -2.07 -4.36
N LEU A 43 3.38 -1.35 -3.23
CA LEU A 43 2.92 0.05 -3.21
C LEU A 43 3.79 0.95 -4.07
N THR A 44 5.11 0.75 -4.03
CA THR A 44 6.06 1.51 -4.84
C THR A 44 5.86 1.25 -6.34
N LEU A 45 5.68 -0.02 -6.74
CA LEU A 45 5.40 -0.39 -8.13
C LEU A 45 4.07 0.18 -8.62
N MET A 46 3.01 0.13 -7.81
CA MET A 46 1.72 0.75 -8.11
C MET A 46 1.86 2.27 -8.32
N ALA A 47 2.58 2.95 -7.43
CA ALA A 47 2.80 4.39 -7.53
C ALA A 47 3.61 4.74 -8.80
N CYS A 48 4.70 4.03 -9.08
CA CYS A 48 5.47 4.21 -10.31
C CYS A 48 4.64 3.95 -11.56
N GLY A 49 3.82 2.89 -11.57
CA GLY A 49 2.91 2.58 -12.67
C GLY A 49 1.87 3.68 -12.91
N ALA A 50 1.27 4.20 -11.84
CA ALA A 50 0.34 5.32 -11.92
C ALA A 50 1.01 6.58 -12.49
N ILE A 51 2.21 6.93 -12.01
CA ILE A 51 2.98 8.07 -12.52
C ILE A 51 3.33 7.87 -14.00
N ALA A 52 3.84 6.69 -14.37
CA ALA A 52 4.17 6.38 -15.75
C ALA A 52 2.94 6.48 -16.68
N MET A 53 1.78 6.02 -16.23
CA MET A 53 0.53 6.13 -16.97
C MET A 53 0.08 7.59 -17.13
N LEU A 54 0.20 8.42 -16.08
CA LEU A 54 -0.10 9.85 -16.15
C LEU A 54 0.81 10.57 -17.15
N ILE A 55 2.11 10.24 -17.16
CA ILE A 55 3.07 10.77 -18.14
C ILE A 55 2.68 10.34 -19.54
N ALA A 56 2.39 9.05 -19.75
CA ALA A 56 2.01 8.51 -21.06
C ALA A 56 0.73 9.19 -21.60
N VAL A 57 -0.28 9.38 -20.76
CA VAL A 57 -1.52 10.09 -21.15
C VAL A 57 -1.25 11.57 -21.44
N SER A 58 -0.31 12.20 -20.73
CA SER A 58 0.05 13.61 -20.96
C SER A 58 0.71 13.86 -22.32
N PHE A 59 1.31 12.83 -22.95
CA PHE A 59 1.84 12.92 -24.31
C PHE A 59 0.88 12.37 -25.38
N ALA A 60 -0.22 11.75 -24.96
CA ALA A 60 -1.27 11.24 -25.85
C ALA A 60 -2.34 12.30 -26.19
N HIS A 61 -2.36 13.43 -25.46
CA HIS A 61 -3.12 14.64 -25.77
C HIS A 61 -2.16 15.73 -26.31
#